data_AF-A0A947REC0-F1
#
_entry.id   AF-A0A947REC0-F1
#
_cell.length_a   1.000
_cell.length_b   1.000
_cell.length_c   1.000
_cell.angle_alpha   90.00
_cell.angle_beta   90.00
_cell.angle_gamma   90.00
#
_symmetry.space_group_name_H-M   'P 1'
#
loop_
_entity.id
_entity.type
_entity.pdbx_description
1 polymer ?
#
loop_
_entity_poly.entity_id
_entity_poly.type
_entity_poly.pdbx_seq_one_letter_code
_entity_poly.pdbx_strand_id
1 'polypeptide(L)'
;MSTLLIKNIAEIATMQGPIPRTGKSMRDAGYIHDAAIYIENGKIAFIGPNSDAPLNADKIIDAEYCCVTPGLVDPHTHPVFAKTREAEFVMRLEGKQYMQIAEEGGGIMSSVRSLRDV
;
A
#
# COMPACT_ATOMS: atom_id res chain seq x y z
N MET A 1 28.74 4.00 4.11
CA MET A 1 27.47 3.27 4.27
C MET A 1 26.44 4.29 4.69
N SER A 2 25.25 4.32 4.10
CA SER A 2 24.25 5.34 4.40
C SER A 2 23.35 4.87 5.53
N THR A 3 23.18 5.72 6.54
CA THR A 3 22.37 5.47 7.74
C THR A 3 21.24 6.49 7.85
N LEU A 4 20.06 6.04 8.27
CA LEU A 4 18.88 6.89 8.50
C LEU A 4 18.24 6.49 9.83
N LEU A 5 18.00 7.48 10.68
CA LEU A 5 17.19 7.36 11.89
C LEU A 5 15.86 8.08 11.71
N ILE A 6 14.75 7.40 11.97
CA ILE A 6 13.43 7.99 12.13
C ILE A 6 13.07 7.85 13.61
N LYS A 7 12.93 8.95 14.33
CA LYS A 7 12.73 8.98 15.80
C LYS A 7 11.40 9.63 16.18
N ASN A 8 11.05 9.54 17.46
CA ASN A 8 9.82 10.13 18.02
C ASN A 8 8.56 9.69 17.29
N ILE A 9 8.46 8.39 16.96
CA ILE A 9 7.27 7.79 16.39
C ILE A 9 6.29 7.52 17.55
N ALA A 10 5.07 8.03 17.50
CA ALA A 10 4.11 7.76 18.58
C ALA A 10 3.74 6.28 18.65
N GLU A 11 3.51 5.69 17.47
CA GLU A 11 3.18 4.28 17.32
C GLU A 11 3.66 3.78 15.96
N ILE A 12 4.32 2.61 15.94
CA ILE A 12 4.63 1.88 14.73
C ILE A 12 3.85 0.57 14.69
N ALA A 13 3.14 0.31 13.60
CA ALA A 13 2.53 -1.00 13.33
C ALA A 13 3.52 -1.85 12.52
N THR A 14 4.25 -2.77 13.16
CA THR A 14 5.36 -3.48 12.49
C THR A 14 4.88 -4.51 11.45
N MET A 15 3.67 -5.05 11.62
CA MET A 15 3.15 -6.19 10.86
C MET A 15 4.10 -7.40 10.89
N GLN A 16 4.98 -7.51 11.90
CA GLN A 16 5.98 -8.56 11.97
C GLN A 16 5.33 -9.95 12.09
N GLY A 17 5.83 -10.90 11.31
CA GLY A 17 5.40 -12.29 11.35
C GLY A 17 5.74 -13.04 10.06
N PRO A 18 6.03 -14.35 10.13
CA PRO A 18 6.39 -15.14 8.95
C PRO A 18 5.17 -15.68 8.19
N ILE A 19 3.97 -15.53 8.74
CA ILE A 19 2.74 -16.12 8.21
C ILE A 19 1.65 -15.07 8.02
N PRO A 20 0.74 -15.24 7.03
CA PRO A 20 -0.44 -14.39 6.91
C PRO A 20 -1.29 -14.44 8.17
N ARG A 21 -1.70 -13.28 8.67
CA ARG A 21 -2.65 -13.17 9.78
C ARG A 21 -4.05 -13.48 9.26
N THR A 22 -4.79 -14.34 9.97
CA THR A 22 -6.17 -14.74 9.64
C THR A 22 -7.08 -14.72 10.87
N GLY A 23 -8.39 -14.55 10.67
CA GLY A 23 -9.38 -14.58 11.75
C GLY A 23 -9.07 -13.56 12.86
N LYS A 24 -9.06 -14.02 14.13
CA LYS A 24 -8.80 -13.15 15.29
C LYS A 24 -7.40 -12.51 15.29
N SER A 25 -6.42 -13.15 14.65
CA SER A 25 -5.04 -12.62 14.60
C SER A 25 -4.89 -11.36 13.75
N MET A 26 -5.87 -11.05 12.89
CA MET A 26 -5.88 -9.81 12.09
C MET A 26 -6.07 -8.54 12.95
N ARG A 27 -6.44 -8.68 14.23
CA ARG A 27 -6.59 -7.55 15.16
C ARG A 27 -5.27 -7.08 15.76
N ASP A 28 -4.23 -7.90 15.65
CA ASP A 28 -2.89 -7.59 16.16
C ASP A 28 -2.01 -7.18 14.98
N ALA A 29 -1.57 -5.92 14.97
CA ALA A 29 -0.66 -5.36 13.97
C ALA A 29 0.81 -5.29 14.46
N GLY A 30 1.10 -5.77 15.67
CA GLY A 30 2.42 -5.70 16.28
C GLY A 30 2.85 -4.25 16.55
N TYR A 31 2.06 -3.53 17.35
CA TYR A 31 2.29 -2.13 17.69
C TYR A 31 3.45 -1.95 18.67
N ILE A 32 4.27 -0.91 18.47
CA ILE A 32 5.26 -0.42 19.44
C ILE A 32 5.01 1.08 19.63
N HIS A 33 4.88 1.53 20.87
CA HIS A 33 4.70 2.94 21.21
C HIS A 33 6.03 3.61 21.55
N ASP A 34 6.10 4.94 21.37
CA ASP A 34 7.32 5.74 21.57
C ASP A 34 8.53 5.07 20.93
N ALA A 35 8.49 4.97 19.60
CA ALA A 35 9.36 4.12 18.82
C ALA A 35 10.34 4.91 17.94
N ALA A 36 11.31 4.18 17.41
CA ALA A 36 12.21 4.64 16.36
C ALA A 36 12.53 3.50 15.38
N ILE A 37 12.93 3.89 14.17
CA ILE A 37 13.43 3.00 13.13
C ILE A 37 14.83 3.47 12.76
N TYR A 38 15.78 2.54 12.72
CA TYR A 38 17.12 2.80 12.22
C TYR A 38 17.42 1.91 11.01
N ILE A 39 17.91 2.53 9.95
CA ILE A 39 18.07 1.96 8.62
C ILE A 39 19.54 2.07 8.22
N GLU A 40 20.12 0.96 7.78
CA GLU A 40 21.47 0.90 7.24
C GLU A 40 21.44 0.34 5.82
N ASN A 41 22.04 1.08 4.88
CA ASN A 41 22.15 0.68 3.48
C ASN A 41 20.80 0.26 2.86
N GLY A 42 19.75 1.02 3.16
CA GLY A 42 18.39 0.79 2.66
C GLY A 42 17.64 -0.37 3.30
N LYS A 43 18.17 -0.98 4.36
CA LYS A 43 17.52 -2.05 5.12
C LYS A 43 17.29 -1.62 6.56
N ILE A 44 16.16 -2.04 7.12
CA ILE A 44 15.85 -1.83 8.53
C ILE A 44 16.85 -2.63 9.36
N ALA A 45 17.66 -1.95 10.16
CA ALA A 45 18.63 -2.54 11.08
C ALA A 45 18.08 -2.60 12.51
N PHE A 46 17.17 -1.69 12.88
CA PHE A 46 16.50 -1.69 14.17
C PHE A 46 15.08 -1.09 14.07
N ILE A 47 14.17 -1.68 14.84
CA ILE A 47 12.86 -1.12 15.19
C ILE A 47 12.69 -1.41 16.68
N GLY A 48 12.31 -0.40 17.46
CA GLY A 48 12.08 -0.58 18.88
C GLY A 48 11.78 0.74 19.58
N PRO A 49 11.84 0.76 20.93
CA PRO A 49 11.68 1.97 21.72
C PRO A 49 12.64 3.08 21.27
N ASN A 50 12.16 4.32 21.29
CA ASN A 50 12.91 5.51 20.92
C ASN A 50 14.17 5.68 21.80
N SER A 51 14.10 5.24 23.06
CA SER A 51 15.22 5.23 24.01
C SER A 51 16.37 4.31 23.63
N ASP A 52 16.07 3.24 22.88
CA ASP A 52 17.01 2.17 22.57
C ASP A 52 17.65 2.35 21.19
N ALA A 53 17.20 3.39 20.46
CA ALA A 53 17.65 3.67 19.12
C ALA A 53 19.10 4.22 19.11
N PRO A 54 19.88 3.91 18.06
CA PRO A 54 21.15 4.59 17.84
C PRO A 54 20.98 6.12 17.81
N LEU A 55 21.86 6.84 18.50
CA LEU A 55 21.75 8.31 18.64
C LEU A 55 22.17 9.08 17.37
N ASN A 56 22.99 8.46 16.50
CA ASN A 56 23.59 9.11 15.35
C ASN A 56 23.28 8.35 14.06
N ALA A 57 23.00 9.10 13.00
CA ALA A 57 22.83 8.63 11.63
C ALA A 57 23.23 9.76 10.67
N ASP A 58 23.55 9.44 9.43
CA ASP A 58 23.86 10.43 8.38
C ASP A 58 22.65 11.33 8.11
N LYS A 59 21.44 10.78 8.25
CA LYS A 59 20.17 11.49 8.16
C LYS A 59 19.28 11.16 9.36
N ILE A 60 18.67 12.19 9.94
CA ILE A 60 17.70 12.05 11.02
C ILE A 60 16.38 12.68 10.57
N ILE A 61 15.28 11.95 10.77
CA ILE A 61 13.91 12.41 10.56
C ILE A 61 13.20 12.33 11.92
N ASP A 62 12.60 13.44 12.34
CA ASP A 62 11.67 13.46 13.46
C ASP A 62 10.28 13.12 12.91
N ALA A 63 9.62 12.10 13.46
CA ALA A 63 8.27 11.72 13.06
C ALA A 63 7.19 12.57 13.75
N GLU A 64 7.57 13.49 14.64
CA GLU A 64 6.66 14.42 15.33
C GLU A 64 5.49 13.71 16.01
N TYR A 65 5.74 12.52 16.56
CA TYR A 65 4.73 11.67 17.19
C TYR A 65 3.59 11.25 16.24
N CYS A 66 3.87 11.14 14.94
CA CYS A 66 2.97 10.52 13.98
C CYS A 66 3.01 8.99 14.06
N CYS A 67 1.97 8.34 13.52
CA CYS A 67 1.94 6.91 13.31
C CYS A 67 2.80 6.52 12.09
N VAL A 68 3.51 5.40 12.18
CA VAL A 68 4.30 4.83 11.07
C VAL A 68 3.84 3.41 10.76
N THR A 69 3.72 3.11 9.47
CA THR A 69 3.38 1.78 8.96
C THR A 69 4.39 1.36 7.88
N PRO A 70 4.47 0.05 7.57
CA PRO A 70 5.04 -0.39 6.31
C PRO A 70 4.37 0.32 5.12
N GLY A 71 5.10 0.40 4.01
CA GLY A 71 4.48 0.78 2.74
C GLY A 71 3.33 -0.17 2.41
N LEU A 72 2.22 0.38 1.95
CA LEU A 72 1.06 -0.42 1.55
C LEU A 72 1.40 -1.27 0.33
N VAL A 73 0.83 -2.46 0.28
CA VAL A 73 0.92 -3.38 -0.87
C VAL A 73 -0.46 -3.45 -1.51
N ASP A 74 -0.53 -3.19 -2.80
CA ASP A 74 -1.73 -3.42 -3.60
C ASP A 74 -1.61 -4.78 -4.31
N PRO A 75 -2.24 -5.86 -3.81
CA PRO A 75 -2.04 -7.20 -4.31
C PRO A 75 -2.80 -7.48 -5.62
N HIS A 76 -3.73 -6.61 -6.03
CA HIS A 76 -4.58 -6.90 -7.19
C HIS A 76 -5.04 -5.64 -7.90
N THR A 77 -4.38 -5.33 -9.01
CA THR A 77 -4.74 -4.21 -9.89
C THR A 77 -4.72 -4.61 -11.36
N HIS A 78 -5.41 -3.81 -12.18
CA HIS A 78 -5.32 -3.85 -13.64
C HIS A 78 -4.94 -2.44 -14.15
N PRO A 79 -3.76 -1.92 -13.80
CA PRO A 79 -3.44 -0.50 -13.96
C PRO A 79 -3.06 -0.15 -15.41
N VAL A 80 -2.68 -1.14 -16.22
CA VAL A 80 -2.31 -0.98 -17.62
C VAL A 80 -3.49 -1.33 -18.50
N PHE A 81 -4.07 -0.32 -19.15
CA PHE A 81 -5.14 -0.48 -20.14
C PHE A 81 -5.06 0.66 -21.17
N ALA A 82 -5.58 0.43 -22.38
CA ALA A 82 -5.43 1.38 -23.50
C ALA A 82 -6.45 2.53 -23.49
N LYS A 83 -7.70 2.26 -23.11
CA LYS A 83 -8.81 3.23 -23.09
C LYS A 83 -9.72 3.00 -21.90
N THR A 84 -10.36 4.08 -21.44
CA THR A 84 -11.34 4.08 -20.36
C THR A 84 -12.71 3.54 -20.82
N ARG A 85 -13.64 3.32 -19.88
CA ARG A 85 -14.97 2.71 -20.11
C ARG A 85 -16.13 3.57 -19.59
N GLU A 86 -15.94 4.88 -19.58
CA GLU A 86 -16.92 5.88 -19.15
C GLU A 86 -18.22 5.83 -19.96
N ALA A 87 -18.17 5.49 -21.25
CA ALA A 87 -19.38 5.31 -22.06
C ALA A 87 -20.27 4.17 -21.51
N GLU A 88 -19.67 3.09 -21.04
CA GLU A 88 -20.42 1.99 -20.42
C GLU A 88 -20.99 2.37 -19.05
N PHE A 89 -20.35 3.30 -18.34
CA PHE A 89 -20.89 3.85 -17.10
C PHE A 89 -22.19 4.61 -17.36
N VAL A 90 -22.26 5.42 -18.43
CA VAL A 90 -23.50 6.09 -18.86
C VAL A 90 -24.60 5.09 -19.20
N MET A 91 -24.29 4.04 -19.98
CA MET A 91 -25.26 2.98 -20.32
C MET A 91 -25.87 2.30 -19.09
N ARG A 92 -25.07 2.10 -18.03
CA ARG A 92 -25.57 1.54 -16.76
C ARG A 92 -26.55 2.49 -16.07
N LEU A 93 -26.29 3.80 -16.10
CA LEU A 93 -27.19 4.81 -15.54
C LEU A 93 -28.53 4.88 -16.29
N GLU A 94 -28.53 4.63 -17.59
CA GLU A 94 -29.74 4.50 -18.42
C GLU A 94 -30.50 3.18 -18.19
N GLY A 95 -30.00 2.32 -17.28
CA GLY A 95 -30.66 1.08 -16.87
C GLY A 95 -30.26 -0.16 -17.68
N LYS A 96 -29.25 -0.08 -18.55
CA LYS A 96 -28.78 -1.28 -19.28
C LYS A 96 -28.12 -2.27 -18.34
N GLN A 97 -28.52 -3.53 -18.47
CA GLN A 97 -27.92 -4.65 -17.78
C GLN A 97 -26.53 -4.94 -18.34
N TYR A 98 -25.67 -5.57 -17.52
CA TYR A 98 -24.32 -5.94 -17.90
C TYR A 98 -24.24 -6.69 -19.25
N MET A 99 -25.15 -7.64 -19.46
CA MET A 99 -25.20 -8.44 -20.70
C MET A 99 -25.58 -7.60 -21.92
N GLN A 100 -26.51 -6.64 -21.78
CA GLN A 100 -26.88 -5.74 -22.88
C GLN A 100 -25.70 -4.86 -23.30
N ILE A 101 -24.94 -4.36 -22.33
CA ILE A 101 -23.72 -3.59 -22.59
C ILE A 101 -22.67 -4.46 -23.30
N ALA A 102 -22.52 -5.72 -22.89
CA ALA A 102 -21.59 -6.64 -23.53
C ALA A 102 -22.01 -6.98 -24.99
N GLU A 103 -23.30 -7.19 -25.24
CA GLU A 103 -23.88 -7.39 -26.58
C GLU A 103 -23.66 -6.20 -27.50
N GLU A 104 -23.71 -4.98 -26.95
CA GLU A 104 -23.41 -3.73 -27.66
C GLU A 104 -21.91 -3.45 -27.83
N GLY A 105 -21.04 -4.41 -27.47
CA GLY A 105 -19.59 -4.27 -27.64
C GLY A 105 -18.90 -3.50 -26.51
N GLY A 106 -19.53 -3.37 -25.35
CA GLY A 106 -18.86 -3.02 -24.10
C GLY A 106 -18.13 -4.22 -23.50
N GLY A 107 -18.12 -4.32 -22.17
CA GLY A 107 -17.52 -5.47 -21.50
C GLY A 107 -15.99 -5.50 -21.55
N ILE A 108 -15.39 -6.58 -21.03
CA ILE A 108 -13.95 -6.83 -21.09
C ILE A 108 -13.42 -6.83 -22.53
N MET A 109 -14.25 -7.27 -23.49
CA MET A 109 -13.90 -7.32 -24.90
C MET A 109 -13.66 -5.93 -25.50
N SER A 110 -14.29 -4.88 -24.95
CA SER A 110 -14.00 -3.50 -25.32
C SER A 110 -12.56 -3.11 -24.95
N SER A 111 -12.11 -3.46 -23.75
CA SER A 111 -10.71 -3.25 -23.32
C SER A 111 -9.73 -4.06 -24.16
N VAL A 112 -10.06 -5.33 -24.48
CA VAL A 112 -9.21 -6.18 -25.34
C VAL A 112 -9.07 -5.60 -26.75
N ARG A 113 -10.18 -5.15 -27.36
CA ARG A 113 -10.14 -4.48 -28.68
C ARG A 113 -9.31 -3.21 -28.63
N SER A 114 -9.57 -2.37 -27.63
CA SER A 114 -8.85 -1.10 -27.46
C SER A 114 -7.33 -1.29 -27.36
N LEU A 115 -6.85 -2.37 -26.74
CA LEU A 115 -5.43 -2.68 -26.66
C LEU A 115 -4.84 -3.17 -28.00
N ARG A 116 -5.62 -3.88 -28.82
CA ARG A 116 -5.18 -4.37 -30.14
C ARG A 116 -5.07 -3.26 -31.19
N ASP A 117 -5.77 -2.16 -30.97
CA ASP A 117 -5.80 -0.99 -31.86
C ASP A 117 -4.75 0.08 -31.49
N VAL A 118 -3.87 -0.21 -30.52
CA VAL A 118 -2.69 0.61 -30.19
C VAL A 118 -1.52 0.17 -31.06
#